data_AF-A0A6L4Z1Z9-F1
#
_entry.id   AF-A0A6L4Z1Z9-F1
#
_cell.length_a   1.000
_cell.length_b   1.000
_cell.length_c   1.000
_cell.angle_alpha   90.00
_cell.angle_beta   90.00
_cell.angle_gamma   90.00
#
_symmetry.space_group_name_H-M   'P 1'
#
loop_
_entity.id
_entity.type
_entity.pdbx_description
1 polymer ?
#
loop_
_entity_poly.entity_id
_entity_poly.type
_entity_poly.pdbx_seq_one_letter_code
_entity_poly.pdbx_strand_id
1 'polypeptide(L)' 'MVNLWNTNEAASTELMKRFYQKTLKENQPPAVALRVAQLEMLQDEKYKNPFYWAGFQLQGEWR' A
#
# COMPACT_ATOMS: atom_id res chain seq x y z
N MET A 1 -15.15 -17.90 10.03
CA MET A 1 -15.89 -16.70 9.60
C MET A 1 -14.85 -15.62 9.31
N VAL A 2 -14.59 -15.30 8.03
CA VAL A 2 -13.57 -14.30 7.64
C VAL A 2 -14.31 -13.00 7.36
N ASN A 3 -14.09 -11.98 8.17
CA ASN A 3 -14.74 -10.68 8.02
C ASN A 3 -13.99 -9.86 6.94
N LEU A 4 -14.60 -9.71 5.75
CA LEU A 4 -14.01 -8.99 4.60
C LEU A 4 -13.63 -7.53 4.92
N TRP A 5 -14.30 -6.92 5.90
CA TRP A 5 -14.06 -5.53 6.33
C TRP A 5 -12.74 -5.36 7.10
N ASN A 6 -12.40 -6.32 7.96
CA ASN A 6 -11.20 -6.25 8.78
C ASN A 6 -9.92 -6.47 7.95
N THR A 7 -10.05 -7.28 6.89
CA THR A 7 -8.95 -7.49 5.92
C THR A 7 -8.65 -6.23 5.10
N ASN A 8 -9.67 -5.41 4.81
CA ASN A 8 -9.51 -4.15 4.08
C ASN A 8 -8.68 -3.11 4.87
N GLU A 9 -9.00 -2.92 6.15
CA GLU A 9 -8.25 -2.02 7.03
C GLU A 9 -6.80 -2.50 7.23
N ALA A 10 -6.60 -3.81 7.38
CA ALA A 10 -5.27 -4.40 7.51
C ALA A 10 -4.42 -4.21 6.23
N ALA A 11 -5.01 -4.42 5.05
CA ALA A 11 -4.31 -4.23 3.77
C ALA A 11 -3.94 -2.76 3.55
N SER A 12 -4.85 -1.84 3.88
CA SER A 12 -4.62 -0.40 3.79
C SER A 12 -3.49 0.06 4.74
N THR A 13 -3.52 -0.42 5.98
CA THR A 13 -2.49 -0.12 6.98
C THR A 13 -1.12 -0.66 6.55
N GLU A 14 -1.08 -1.86 5.98
CA GLU A 14 0.14 -2.47 5.48
C GLU A 14 0.73 -1.72 4.29
N LEU A 15 -0.12 -1.30 3.32
CA LEU A 15 0.30 -0.46 2.21
C LEU A 15 0.94 0.84 2.71
N MET A 16 0.30 1.53 3.67
CA MET A 16 0.82 2.77 4.22
C MET A 16 2.12 2.58 5.00
N LYS A 17 2.27 1.48 5.75
CA LYS A 17 3.55 1.14 6.40
C LYS A 17 4.69 1.00 5.38
N ARG A 18 4.47 0.23 4.32
CA ARG A 18 5.48 0.01 3.26
C ARG A 18 5.78 1.29 2.50
N PHE A 19 4.76 2.09 2.20
CA PHE A 19 4.91 3.41 1.61
C PHE A 19 5.79 4.31 2.49
N TYR A 20 5.43 4.55 3.75
CA TYR A 20 6.22 5.42 4.64
C TYR A 20 7.62 4.89 4.88
N GLN A 21 7.80 3.57 4.97
CA GLN A 21 9.13 3.00 5.06
C GLN A 21 9.99 3.42 3.86
N LYS A 22 9.48 3.33 2.63
CA LYS A 22 10.24 3.70 1.43
C LYS A 22 10.43 5.21 1.29
N THR A 23 9.41 5.99 1.62
CA THR A 23 9.50 7.46 1.52
C THR A 23 10.41 8.04 2.61
N LEU A 24 10.31 7.57 3.86
CA LEU A 24 11.07 8.13 4.99
C LEU A 24 12.44 7.49 5.18
N LYS A 25 12.58 6.17 4.98
CA LYS A 25 13.83 5.45 5.22
C LYS A 25 14.72 5.44 3.98
N GLU A 26 14.11 5.33 2.79
CA GLU A 26 14.84 5.22 1.52
C GLU A 26 14.83 6.53 0.72
N ASN A 27 14.17 7.59 1.22
CA ASN A 27 14.05 8.90 0.55
C ASN A 27 13.53 8.80 -0.90
N GLN A 28 12.74 7.76 -1.19
CA GLN A 28 12.21 7.55 -2.52
C GLN A 28 11.12 8.58 -2.83
N PRO A 29 11.01 9.05 -4.10
CA PRO A 29 9.90 9.88 -4.51
C PRO A 29 8.56 9.19 -4.18
N PRO A 30 7.56 9.92 -3.66
CA PRO A 30 6.28 9.33 -3.23
C PRO A 30 5.60 8.47 -4.30
N ALA A 31 5.69 8.85 -5.57
CA ALA A 31 5.16 8.06 -6.68
C ALA A 31 5.88 6.70 -6.83
N VAL A 32 7.20 6.66 -6.64
CA VAL A 32 8.00 5.44 -6.71
C VAL A 32 7.75 4.58 -5.47
N ALA A 33 7.77 5.17 -4.28
CA ALA A 33 7.48 4.48 -3.03
C ALA A 33 6.11 3.80 -3.05
N LEU A 34 5.08 4.48 -3.56
CA LEU A 34 3.73 3.92 -3.68
C LEU A 34 3.70 2.75 -4.68
N ARG A 35 4.31 2.91 -5.86
CA ARG A 35 4.37 1.83 -6.86
C ARG A 35 5.07 0.59 -6.30
N VAL A 36 6.18 0.77 -5.61
CA VAL A 36 6.92 -0.36 -5.01
C VAL A 36 6.09 -1.01 -3.90
N ALA A 37 5.44 -0.22 -3.03
CA ALA A 37 4.55 -0.77 -2.00
C ALA A 37 3.40 -1.59 -2.62
N GLN A 38 2.77 -1.12 -3.70
CA GLN A 38 1.73 -1.86 -4.42
C GLN A 38 2.26 -3.16 -5.03
N LEU A 39 3.48 -3.16 -5.60
CA LEU A 39 4.12 -4.37 -6.13
C LEU A 39 4.43 -5.38 -5.01
N GLU A 40 4.88 -4.92 -3.85
CA GLU A 40 5.12 -5.81 -2.71
C GLU A 40 3.81 -6.38 -2.16
N MET A 41 2.72 -5.61 -2.19
CA MET A 41 1.39 -6.09 -1.83
C MET A 41 0.86 -7.15 -2.81
N LEU A 42 1.19 -7.04 -4.10
CA LEU A 42 0.86 -8.06 -5.11
C LEU A 42 1.62 -9.37 -4.91
N GLN A 43 2.85 -9.31 -4.38
CA GLN A 43 3.66 -10.49 -4.08
C GLN A 43 3.26 -11.18 -2.77
N ASP A 44 2.57 -10.48 -1.89
CA ASP A 44 2.11 -11.01 -0.61
C ASP A 44 0.77 -11.73 -0.79
N GLU A 45 0.75 -13.07 -0.66
CA GLU A 45 -0.48 -13.87 -0.88
C GLU A 45 -1.66 -13.42 0.01
N LYS A 46 -1.35 -12.84 1.18
CA LYS A 46 -2.36 -12.33 2.10
C LYS A 46 -3.05 -11.07 1.58
N TYR A 47 -2.34 -10.26 0.79
CA TYR A 47 -2.82 -8.98 0.29
C TYR A 47 -2.86 -8.88 -1.25
N LYS A 48 -2.60 -9.97 -1.97
CA LYS A 48 -2.51 -9.97 -3.44
C LYS A 48 -3.77 -9.47 -4.15
N ASN A 49 -4.92 -9.50 -3.47
CA ASN A 49 -6.17 -9.05 -4.06
C ASN A 49 -6.17 -7.50 -4.13
N PRO A 50 -6.13 -6.92 -5.35
CA PRO A 50 -6.06 -5.47 -5.52
C PRO A 50 -7.29 -4.74 -4.98
N PHE A 51 -8.41 -5.44 -4.79
CA PHE A 51 -9.65 -4.85 -4.28
C PHE A 51 -9.49 -4.08 -2.96
N TYR A 52 -8.55 -4.50 -2.10
CA TYR A 52 -8.37 -3.92 -0.76
C TYR A 52 -7.46 -2.69 -0.70
N TRP A 53 -6.64 -2.45 -1.73
CA TRP A 53 -5.62 -1.39 -1.66
C TRP A 53 -5.39 -0.64 -2.98
N ALA A 54 -5.86 -1.16 -4.13
CA ALA A 54 -5.69 -0.49 -5.42
C ALA A 54 -6.52 0.80 -5.56
N GLY A 55 -7.51 0.99 -4.68
CA GLY A 55 -8.24 2.26 -4.55
C GLY A 55 -7.42 3.39 -3.94
N PHE A 56 -6.26 3.09 -3.32
CA PHE A 56 -5.36 4.11 -2.79
C PHE A 56 -4.57 4.73 -3.93
N GLN A 57 -5.04 5.89 -4.38
CA GLN A 57 -4.33 6.75 -5.31
C GLN A 57 -3.67 7.88 -4.53
N LEU A 58 -2.46 8.24 -4.94
CA LEU A 58 -1.75 9.39 -4.39
C LEU A 58 -2.48 10.66 -4.87
N GLN A 59 -3.45 11.14 -4.09
CA GLN A 59 -4.18 12.37 -4.42
C GLN A 59 -3.45 13.56 -3.81
N GLY A 60 -2.48 14.08 -4.56
CA GLY A 60 -1.72 15.27 -4.19
C GLY A 60 -0.46 15.36 -5.04
N GLU A 61 -0.25 16.52 -5.68
CA GLU A 61 1.10 16.93 -6.08
C GLU A 61 1.95 16.96 -4.81
N TRP A 62 2.68 15.89 -4.53
CA TRP A 62 3.78 15.93 -3.58
C TRP A 62 4.82 16.89 -4.15
N ARG A 63 4.74 18.15 -3.74
CA ARG A 63 5.65 19.24 -4.06
C ARG A 63 6.73 19.36 -2.99
#